data_AF-A0A6C6ZTH4-F1
#
_entry.id   AF-A0A6C6ZTH4-F1
#
_cell.length_a   1.000
_cell.length_b   1.000
_cell.length_c   1.000
_cell.angle_alpha   90.00
_cell.angle_beta   90.00
_cell.angle_gamma   90.00
#
_symmetry.space_group_name_H-M   'P 1'
#
loop_
_entity.id
_entity.type
_entity.pdbx_description
1 polymer ?
#
loop_
_entity_poly.entity_id
_entity_poly.type
_entity_poly.pdbx_seq_one_letter_code
_entity_poly.pdbx_strand_id
1 'polypeptide(L)' 'MNVGDKRVLNWFCRELRAAILRYEPSINMLKVSVKDAHHQTLALSLEAMLQDESEPLRLEIAYSNGRWR' A
#
# COMPACT_ATOMS: atom_id res chain seq x y z
N MET A 1 10.10 6.40 19.31
CA MET A 1 10.17 5.92 17.91
C MET A 1 9.61 7.02 17.02
N ASN A 2 10.30 7.39 15.94
CA ASN A 2 9.84 8.44 15.03
C ASN A 2 8.69 7.90 14.16
N VAL A 3 7.47 8.10 14.64
CA VAL A 3 6.26 7.93 13.83
C VAL A 3 6.43 8.82 12.60
N GLY A 4 6.35 8.24 11.40
CA GLY A 4 6.50 9.00 10.15
C GLY A 4 7.93 9.15 9.62
N ASP A 5 8.90 8.33 10.05
CA ASP A 5 10.19 8.26 9.34
C ASP A 5 9.96 7.81 7.88
N LYS A 6 10.12 8.76 6.95
CA LYS A 6 9.91 8.55 5.51
C LYS A 6 10.72 7.40 4.95
N ARG A 7 11.91 7.09 5.50
CA ARG A 7 12.75 5.98 5.03
C ARG A 7 12.10 4.64 5.36
N VAL A 8 11.58 4.51 6.58
CA VAL A 8 10.88 3.30 7.04
C VAL A 8 9.59 3.11 6.25
N LEU A 9 8.81 4.18 6.06
CA LEU A 9 7.57 4.14 5.28
C LEU A 9 7.83 3.78 3.81
N ASN A 10 8.84 4.36 3.19
CA ASN A 10 9.22 4.04 1.80
C ASN A 10 9.68 2.58 1.67
N TRP A 11 10.48 2.09 2.63
CA TRP A 11 10.87 0.68 2.65
C TRP A 11 9.64 -0.23 2.80
N PHE A 12 8.75 0.08 3.74
CA PHE A 12 7.51 -0.68 3.95
C PHE A 12 6.64 -0.72 2.67
N CYS A 13 6.43 0.40 1.99
CA CYS A 13 5.66 0.43 0.74
C CYS A 13 6.32 -0.41 -0.37
N ARG A 14 7.66 -0.44 -0.43
CA ARG A 14 8.40 -1.28 -1.40
C ARG A 14 8.21 -2.76 -1.11
N GLU A 15 8.33 -3.18 0.14
CA GLU A 15 8.14 -4.58 0.54
C GLU A 15 6.68 -5.03 0.34
N LEU A 16 5.72 -4.20 0.74
CA LEU A 16 4.30 -4.48 0.53
C LEU A 16 3.96 -4.64 -0.95
N ARG A 17 4.49 -3.74 -1.80
CA ARG A 17 4.33 -3.85 -3.26
C ARG A 17 4.89 -5.16 -3.79
N ALA A 18 6.11 -5.54 -3.36
CA ALA A 18 6.75 -6.77 -3.80
C ALA A 18 5.96 -8.01 -3.37
N ALA A 19 5.42 -8.02 -2.15
CA ALA A 19 4.59 -9.11 -1.65
C ALA A 19 3.29 -9.24 -2.45
N ILE A 20 2.56 -8.15 -2.70
CA ILE A 20 1.30 -8.21 -3.45
C ILE A 20 1.56 -8.71 -4.88
N LEU A 21 2.55 -8.17 -5.59
CA LEU A 21 2.89 -8.64 -6.95
C LEU A 21 3.33 -10.10 -7.01
N ARG A 22 3.85 -10.65 -5.90
CA ARG A 22 4.22 -12.07 -5.82
C ARG A 22 3.00 -12.98 -5.64
N TYR A 23 1.99 -12.54 -4.90
CA TYR A 23 0.83 -13.36 -4.53
C TYR A 23 -0.41 -13.11 -5.40
N GLU A 24 -0.47 -11.99 -6.12
CA GLU A 24 -1.58 -11.63 -7.01
C GLU A 24 -1.07 -11.41 -8.45
N PRO A 25 -0.98 -12.47 -9.25
CA PRO A 25 -0.36 -12.42 -10.58
C PRO A 25 -1.18 -11.65 -11.62
N SER A 26 -2.47 -11.39 -11.37
CA SER A 26 -3.31 -10.60 -12.28
C SER A 26 -2.90 -9.12 -12.33
N ILE A 27 -2.18 -8.63 -11.30
CA ILE A 27 -1.68 -7.26 -11.23
C ILE A 27 -0.35 -7.17 -12.00
N ASN A 28 -0.33 -6.42 -13.10
CA ASN A 28 0.89 -6.19 -13.88
C ASN A 28 1.73 -5.00 -13.35
N MET A 29 1.10 -4.03 -12.69
CA MET A 29 1.74 -2.87 -12.10
C MET A 29 0.98 -2.47 -10.84
N LEU A 30 1.74 -2.17 -9.79
CA LEU A 30 1.20 -1.70 -8.52
C LEU A 30 2.00 -0.49 -8.02
N LYS A 31 1.31 0.57 -7.62
CA LYS A 31 1.85 1.67 -6.81
C LYS A 31 1.27 1.58 -5.40
N VAL A 32 2.12 1.78 -4.41
CA VAL A 32 1.72 1.84 -2.99
C VAL A 32 2.31 3.12 -2.41
N SER A 33 1.48 3.95 -1.79
CA SER A 33 1.90 5.19 -1.14
C SER A 33 1.24 5.35 0.23
N VAL A 34 1.92 6.07 1.12
CA VAL A 34 1.35 6.46 2.41
C VAL A 34 0.55 7.75 2.23
N LYS A 35 -0.71 7.73 2.64
CA LYS A 35 -1.55 8.92 2.73
C LYS A 35 -1.37 9.62 4.07
N ASP A 36 -1.34 8.83 5.14
CA ASP A 36 -1.18 9.35 6.49
C ASP A 36 -0.50 8.29 7.40
N ALA A 37 0.27 8.76 8.36
CA ALA A 37 0.94 7.90 9.35
C ALA A 37 1.09 8.65 10.67
N HIS A 38 0.31 8.22 11.66
CA HIS A 38 0.30 8.78 13.01
C HIS A 38 0.37 7.67 14.05
N HIS A 39 0.29 8.03 15.33
CA HIS A 39 0.38 7.08 16.43
C HIS A 39 -0.66 5.96 16.25
N GLN A 40 -0.17 4.73 16.05
CA GLN A 40 -0.96 3.51 15.85
C GLN A 40 -1.89 3.52 14.62
N THR A 41 -1.71 4.45 13.69
CA THR A 41 -2.49 4.54 12.46
C THR A 41 -1.60 4.62 11.22
N LEU A 42 -2.04 3.95 10.15
CA LEU A 42 -1.36 3.99 8.85
C LEU A 42 -2.40 3.92 7.74
N ALA A 43 -2.51 4.98 6.94
CA ALA A 43 -3.37 5.01 5.77
C ALA A 43 -2.54 4.86 4.49
N LEU A 44 -2.95 3.97 3.61
CA LEU A 44 -2.28 3.65 2.35
C LEU A 44 -3.22 3.88 1.16
N SER A 45 -2.62 4.29 0.06
CA SER A 45 -3.25 4.27 -1.27
C SER A 45 -2.57 3.20 -2.12
N LEU A 46 -3.37 2.34 -2.73
CA LEU A 46 -2.93 1.34 -3.69
C LEU A 46 -3.57 1.66 -5.04
N GLU A 47 -2.76 1.73 -6.09
CA GLU A 47 -3.20 1.88 -7.48
C GLU A 47 -2.62 0.71 -8.28
N ALA A 48 -3.50 -0.16 -8.76
CA ALA A 48 -3.15 -1.39 -9.46
C ALA A 48 -3.66 -1.35 -10.90
N MET A 49 -2.83 -1.77 -11.84
CA MET A 49 -3.26 -2.11 -13.19
C MET A 49 -3.36 -3.63 -13.29
N LEU A 50 -4.53 -4.12 -13.72
CA LEU A 50 -4.72 -5.52 -14.02
C LEU A 50 -4.35 -5.80 -15.48
N GLN A 51 -4.03 -7.05 -15.80
CA GLN A 51 -3.60 -7.45 -17.15
C GLN A 51 -4.66 -7.20 -18.23
N ASP A 52 -5.93 -7.40 -17.91
CA ASP A 52 -7.03 -7.35 -18.88
C ASP A 52 -7.94 -6.11 -18.73
N GLU A 53 -7.59 -5.20 -17.83
CA GLU A 53 -8.37 -4.00 -17.55
C GLU A 53 -7.68 -2.74 -18.09
N SER A 54 -8.47 -1.86 -18.72
CA SER A 54 -7.96 -0.58 -19.23
C SER A 54 -7.81 0.49 -18.15
N GLU A 55 -8.55 0.36 -17.04
CA GLU A 55 -8.60 1.35 -15.98
C GLU A 55 -7.90 0.86 -14.70
N PRO A 56 -7.18 1.74 -13.98
CA PRO A 56 -6.56 1.39 -12.72
C PRO A 56 -7.59 1.14 -11.62
N LEU A 57 -7.42 0.04 -10.91
CA LEU A 57 -8.11 -0.18 -9.65
C LEU A 57 -7.44 0.64 -8.54
N ARG A 58 -8.27 1.35 -7.76
CA ARG A 58 -7.82 2.14 -6.63
C ARG A 58 -8.41 1.58 -5.35
N LEU A 59 -7.55 1.35 -4.37
CA LEU A 59 -7.93 0.89 -3.06
C LEU A 59 -7.28 1.78 -2.01
N GLU A 60 -8.08 2.23 -1.06
CA GLU A 60 -7.62 2.96 0.11
C GLU A 60 -7.84 2.08 1.32
N ILE A 61 -6.78 1.83 2.09
CA ILE A 61 -6.87 1.05 3.31
C ILE A 61 -6.27 1.82 4.48
N ALA A 62 -6.84 1.63 5.66
CA ALA A 62 -6.34 2.22 6.89
C ALA A 62 -6.17 1.16 7.98
N TYR A 63 -4.97 1.10 8.53
CA TYR A 63 -4.72 0.40 9.78
C TYR A 63 -5.12 1.32 10.94
N SER A 64 -6.09 0.88 11.74
CA SER A 64 -6.50 1.56 12.96
C SER A 64 -7.07 0.57 13.96
N ASN A 65 -6.80 0.79 15.25
CA ASN A 65 -7.28 -0.07 16.34
C ASN A 65 -6.97 -1.56 16.12
N GLY A 66 -5.76 -1.87 15.67
CA GLY A 66 -5.28 -3.24 15.52
C GLY A 66 -5.68 -3.95 14.21
N ARG A 67 -6.42 -3.30 13.31
CA ARG A 67 -6.96 -3.93 12.09
C ARG A 67 -6.89 -3.04 10.86
N TRP A 68 -6.80 -3.68 9.70
CA TRP A 68 -6.99 -3.04 8.39
C TRP A 68 -8.49 -2.87 8.11
N ARG A 69 -8.85 -1.77 7.46
CA ARG A 69 -10.17 -1.48 6.92
C ARG A 69 -10.03 -0.83 5.56
#